data_AF-A0A969Y7A8-F1
#
_entry.id   AF-A0A969Y7A8-F1
#
_cell.length_a   1.000
_cell.length_b   1.000
_cell.length_c   1.000
_cell.angle_alpha   90.00
_cell.angle_beta   90.00
_cell.angle_gamma   90.00
#
_symmetry.space_group_name_H-M   'P 1'
#
loop_
_entity.id
_entity.type
_entity.pdbx_description
1 polymer ?
#
loop_
_entity_poly.entity_id
_entity_poly.type
_entity_poly.pdbx_seq_one_letter_code
_entity_poly.pdbx_strand_id
1 'polypeptide(L)'
;MKPRELIARRAAQEFKDGYVMNLGFGIPVLAASYIPEGVNVILQAENGIFEFETVTKIGEEDPYIADAACQPSRILPGGCTVDLAMSFAIIRGGHVDATILGALEVDQEGNIANWALPAGPNRWVPGMGGAMDLLV
;
A
#
# COMPACT_ATOMS: atom_id res chain seq x y z
N MET A 1 18.40 -16.40 3.25
CA MET A 1 17.38 -15.34 3.01
C MET A 1 16.23 -15.56 3.98
N LYS A 2 15.70 -14.50 4.61
CA LYS A 2 14.58 -14.63 5.56
C LYS A 2 13.26 -14.84 4.78
N PRO A 3 12.24 -15.55 5.32
CA PRO A 3 11.00 -15.82 4.59
C PRO A 3 10.28 -14.56 4.09
N ARG A 4 10.19 -13.51 4.92
CA ARG A 4 9.56 -12.23 4.53
C ARG A 4 10.27 -11.54 3.37
N GLU A 5 11.59 -11.61 3.34
CA GLU A 5 12.41 -11.02 2.27
C GLU A 5 12.25 -11.79 0.95
N LEU A 6 12.15 -13.12 1.02
CA LEU A 6 11.89 -13.94 -0.15
C LEU A 6 10.54 -13.57 -0.80
N ILE A 7 9.49 -13.42 0.02
CA ILE A 7 8.15 -13.02 -0.46
C ILE A 7 8.20 -11.62 -1.06
N ALA A 8 8.80 -10.64 -0.37
CA ALA A 8 8.91 -9.26 -0.87
C ALA A 8 9.64 -9.18 -2.21
N ARG A 9 10.76 -9.91 -2.35
CA ARG A 9 11.52 -9.97 -3.62
C ARG A 9 10.72 -10.60 -4.76
N ARG A 10 9.93 -11.64 -4.48
CA ARG A 10 9.05 -12.23 -5.49
C ARG A 10 7.92 -11.27 -5.86
N ALA A 11 7.28 -10.64 -4.88
CA ALA A 11 6.21 -9.68 -5.09
C ALA A 11 6.70 -8.48 -5.94
N ALA A 12 7.93 -8.02 -5.73
CA ALA A 12 8.52 -6.93 -6.51
C ALA A 12 8.67 -7.24 -8.01
N GLN A 13 8.66 -8.51 -8.41
CA GLN A 13 8.66 -8.88 -9.83
C GLN A 13 7.31 -8.62 -10.53
N GLU A 14 6.24 -8.32 -9.78
CA GLU A 14 4.95 -7.93 -10.34
C GLU A 14 4.89 -6.43 -10.71
N PHE A 15 5.87 -5.64 -10.27
CA PHE A 15 5.99 -4.23 -10.66
C PHE A 15 6.38 -4.09 -12.12
N LYS A 16 5.76 -3.15 -12.83
CA LYS A 16 6.09 -2.80 -14.21
C LYS A 16 6.29 -1.31 -14.35
N ASP A 17 7.14 -0.91 -15.29
CA ASP A 17 7.45 0.50 -15.51
C ASP A 17 6.18 1.29 -15.83
N GLY A 18 6.00 2.43 -15.17
CA GLY A 18 4.84 3.30 -15.28
C GLY A 18 3.62 2.91 -14.44
N TYR A 19 3.64 1.79 -13.72
CA TYR A 19 2.49 1.37 -12.91
C TYR A 19 2.22 2.32 -11.74
N VAL A 20 0.94 2.60 -11.49
CA VAL A 20 0.42 3.16 -10.23
C VAL A 20 0.16 2.01 -9.26
N MET A 21 0.90 2.01 -8.15
CA MET A 21 0.92 0.94 -7.17
C MET A 21 0.36 1.38 -5.83
N ASN A 22 -0.54 0.61 -5.23
CA ASN A 22 -0.91 0.75 -3.82
C ASN A 22 -0.33 -0.41 -3.00
N LEU A 23 0.35 -0.11 -1.89
CA LEU A 23 1.07 -1.10 -1.08
C LEU A 23 0.58 -1.09 0.37
N GLY A 24 0.07 -2.24 0.84
CA GLY A 24 -0.26 -2.45 2.25
C GLY A 24 0.97 -2.59 3.16
N PHE A 25 0.77 -2.51 4.48
CA PHE A 25 1.88 -2.58 5.44
C PHE A 25 2.63 -3.91 5.46
N GLY A 26 3.91 -3.83 5.83
CA GLY A 26 4.74 -4.99 6.06
C GLY A 26 5.44 -5.47 4.80
N ILE A 27 5.11 -6.67 4.33
CA ILE A 27 5.76 -7.27 3.14
C ILE A 27 5.51 -6.44 1.86
N PRO A 28 4.33 -5.86 1.59
CA PRO A 28 4.10 -5.08 0.37
C PRO A 28 4.96 -3.82 0.30
N VAL A 29 5.00 -2.98 1.34
CA VAL A 29 5.94 -1.84 1.41
C VAL A 29 7.39 -2.30 1.30
N LEU A 30 7.77 -3.43 1.91
CA LEU A 30 9.13 -3.98 1.77
C LEU A 30 9.44 -4.39 0.32
N ALA A 31 8.44 -4.78 -0.48
CA ALA A 31 8.64 -5.11 -1.90
C ALA A 31 9.14 -3.90 -2.70
N ALA A 32 8.73 -2.66 -2.34
CA ALA A 32 9.20 -1.44 -2.99
C ALA A 32 10.75 -1.27 -2.91
N SER A 33 11.40 -1.84 -1.89
CA SER A 33 12.87 -1.83 -1.78
C SER A 33 13.57 -2.79 -2.75
N TYR A 34 12.81 -3.60 -3.51
CA TYR A 34 13.33 -4.59 -4.46
C TYR A 34 12.78 -4.38 -5.88
N ILE A 35 12.31 -3.17 -6.20
CA ILE A 35 11.92 -2.81 -7.56
C ILE A 35 13.08 -3.12 -8.51
N PRO A 36 12.85 -3.86 -9.62
CA PRO A 36 13.90 -4.17 -10.58
C PRO A 36 14.53 -2.92 -11.20
N GLU A 37 15.80 -3.02 -11.57
CA GLU A 37 16.48 -1.93 -12.27
C GLU A 37 15.74 -1.59 -13.59
N GLY A 38 15.54 -0.30 -13.85
CA GLY A 38 14.82 0.18 -15.03
C GLY A 38 13.30 0.14 -14.91
N VAL A 39 12.74 -0.23 -13.76
CA VAL A 39 11.30 -0.12 -13.45
C VAL A 39 11.08 1.06 -12.52
N ASN A 40 10.23 2.00 -12.95
CA ASN A 40 9.76 3.10 -12.12
C ASN A 40 8.26 2.94 -11.91
N VAL A 41 7.81 2.98 -10.65
CA VAL A 41 6.39 2.91 -10.29
C VAL A 41 5.99 4.17 -9.54
N ILE A 42 4.74 4.57 -9.68
CA ILE A 42 4.13 5.66 -8.93
C ILE A 42 3.46 5.05 -7.71
N LEU A 43 3.94 5.38 -6.51
CA LEU A 43 3.27 4.94 -5.28
C LEU A 43 2.05 5.80 -5.00
N GLN A 44 0.92 5.16 -4.73
CA GLN A 44 -0.34 5.78 -4.31
C GLN A 44 -0.67 5.34 -2.88
N ALA A 45 -1.04 6.30 -2.04
CA ALA A 45 -1.59 6.01 -0.72
C ALA A 45 -3.04 6.48 -0.63
N GLU A 46 -3.88 5.67 0.04
CA GLU A 46 -5.33 5.88 0.11
C GLU A 46 -5.74 7.24 0.71
N ASN A 47 -4.88 7.84 1.53
CA ASN A 47 -5.08 9.19 2.07
C ASN A 47 -4.84 10.33 1.07
N GLY A 48 -4.57 10.03 -0.20
CA GLY A 48 -4.61 10.99 -1.30
C GLY A 48 -3.25 11.54 -1.73
N ILE A 49 -2.15 10.86 -1.43
CA ILE A 49 -0.82 11.24 -1.91
C ILE A 49 -0.33 10.28 -3.02
N PHE A 50 0.38 10.84 -3.99
CA PHE A 50 0.96 10.12 -5.14
C PHE A 50 2.44 10.50 -5.31
N GLU A 51 3.24 9.54 -5.74
CA GLU A 51 4.69 9.68 -6.00
C GLU A 51 5.41 10.25 -4.76
N PHE A 52 5.61 9.38 -3.76
CA PHE A 52 6.12 9.75 -2.45
C PHE A 52 7.14 8.74 -1.93
N GLU A 53 7.93 9.16 -0.93
CA GLU A 53 8.84 8.31 -0.17
C GLU A 53 8.58 8.43 1.34
N THR A 54 8.89 7.38 2.10
CA THR A 54 8.90 7.45 3.57
C THR A 54 10.15 8.19 4.05
N VAL A 55 9.98 9.18 4.93
CA VAL A 55 11.10 9.92 5.51
C VAL A 55 11.71 9.12 6.66
N THR A 56 13.03 8.95 6.64
CA THR A 56 13.78 8.21 7.67
C THR A 56 14.71 9.08 8.52
N LYS A 57 14.90 10.34 8.13
CA LYS A 57 15.78 11.28 8.83
C LYS A 57 14.97 12.22 9.71
N ILE A 58 15.36 12.25 10.98
CA ILE A 58 14.79 13.15 11.98
C ILE A 58 15.02 14.60 11.56
N GLY A 59 13.94 15.40 11.56
CA GLY A 59 13.93 16.82 11.24
C GLY A 59 13.64 17.14 9.77
N GLU A 60 13.50 16.13 8.89
CA GLU A 60 13.07 16.29 7.50
C GLU A 60 11.56 16.02 7.33
N GLU A 61 10.83 15.73 8.41
CA GLU A 61 9.40 15.43 8.38
C GLU A 61 8.54 16.69 8.19
N ASP A 62 7.52 16.59 7.33
CA ASP A 62 6.41 17.55 7.29
C ASP A 62 5.23 16.99 8.11
N PRO A 63 4.73 17.70 9.15
CA PRO A 63 3.65 17.21 9.99
C PRO A 63 2.31 17.01 9.26
N TYR A 64 2.17 17.53 8.04
CA TYR A 64 0.96 17.40 7.22
C TYR A 64 1.05 16.31 6.15
N ILE A 65 2.21 15.67 5.97
CA ILE A 65 2.43 14.65 4.94
C ILE A 65 2.81 13.32 5.60
N ALA A 66 1.92 12.35 5.47
CA ALA A 66 2.13 10.99 5.93
C ALA A 66 1.58 9.98 4.93
N ASP A 67 2.07 8.74 4.98
CA ASP A 67 1.48 7.62 4.24
C ASP A 67 0.22 7.10 4.94
N ALA A 68 -0.36 6.02 4.39
CA ALA A 68 -1.56 5.39 4.95
C ALA A 68 -1.36 4.78 6.36
N ALA A 69 -0.11 4.61 6.85
CA ALA A 69 0.19 4.14 8.23
C ALA A 69 0.45 5.30 9.18
N CYS A 70 0.22 6.53 8.72
CA CYS A 70 0.63 7.72 9.44
C CYS A 70 2.15 7.77 9.67
N GLN A 71 2.96 7.16 8.79
CA GLN A 71 4.41 7.35 8.80
C GLN A 71 4.78 8.65 8.08
N PRO A 72 5.70 9.47 8.63
CA PRO A 72 6.17 10.66 7.96
C PRO A 72 6.62 10.37 6.53
N SER A 73 6.13 11.15 5.58
CA SER A 73 6.38 10.94 4.16
C SER A 73 6.68 12.26 3.46
N ARG A 74 7.25 12.15 2.26
CA ARG A 74 7.61 13.30 1.42
C ARG A 74 7.17 13.05 -0.01
N ILE A 75 6.52 14.03 -0.59
CA ILE A 75 6.12 14.01 -2.00
C ILE A 75 7.37 14.27 -2.87
N LEU A 76 7.59 13.40 -3.84
CA LEU A 76 8.69 13.46 -4.79
C LEU A 76 8.32 14.36 -6.00
N PRO A 77 9.29 14.82 -6.80
CA PRO A 77 9.01 15.58 -8.02
C PRO A 77 8.07 14.83 -8.97
N GLY A 78 7.00 15.49 -9.40
CA GLY A 78 5.94 14.86 -10.21
C GLY A 78 4.77 14.32 -9.40
N GLY A 79 4.89 14.26 -8.07
CA GLY A 79 3.81 13.87 -7.18
C GLY A 79 2.75 14.93 -6.97
N CYS A 80 1.63 14.49 -6.42
CA CYS A 80 0.47 15.33 -6.18
C CYS A 80 -0.32 14.88 -4.95
N THR A 81 -1.22 15.75 -4.51
CA THR A 81 -2.22 15.43 -3.49
C THR A 81 -3.62 15.62 -4.07
N VAL A 82 -4.54 14.78 -3.61
CA VAL A 82 -5.97 14.86 -3.91
C VAL A 82 -6.77 14.66 -2.63
N ASP A 83 -8.03 15.07 -2.61
CA ASP A 83 -8.90 14.75 -1.49
C ASP A 83 -9.24 13.25 -1.42
N LEU A 84 -9.73 12.80 -0.26
CA LEU A 84 -10.09 11.40 -0.03
C LEU A 84 -11.13 10.88 -1.03
N ALA A 85 -12.12 11.70 -1.38
CA ALA A 85 -13.19 11.27 -2.28
C ALA A 85 -12.61 10.97 -3.68
N MET A 86 -11.70 11.81 -4.16
CA MET A 86 -10.97 11.60 -5.40
C MET A 86 -10.00 10.42 -5.31
N SER A 87 -9.25 10.28 -4.21
CA SER A 87 -8.35 9.14 -3.98
C SER A 87 -9.09 7.80 -4.10
N PHE A 88 -10.23 7.68 -3.40
CA PHE A 88 -11.06 6.48 -3.49
C PHE A 88 -11.81 6.35 -4.82
N ALA A 89 -12.08 7.45 -5.54
CA ALA A 89 -12.61 7.38 -6.91
C ALA A 89 -11.58 6.83 -7.90
N ILE A 90 -10.31 7.20 -7.75
CA ILE A 90 -9.18 6.64 -8.52
C ILE A 90 -9.06 5.14 -8.23
N ILE A 91 -9.06 4.76 -6.94
CA ILE A 91 -9.02 3.36 -6.51
C ILE A 91 -10.20 2.57 -7.09
N ARG A 92 -11.44 2.90 -6.72
CA ARG A 92 -12.65 2.17 -7.19
C ARG A 92 -12.88 2.26 -8.70
N GLY A 93 -12.33 3.27 -9.36
CA GLY A 93 -12.37 3.43 -10.81
C GLY A 93 -11.42 2.49 -11.56
N GLY A 94 -10.59 1.71 -10.86
CA GLY A 94 -9.61 0.82 -11.48
C GLY A 94 -8.44 1.57 -12.12
N HIS A 95 -8.10 2.76 -11.58
CA HIS A 95 -6.98 3.57 -12.06
C HIS A 95 -5.67 3.32 -11.30
N VAL A 96 -5.68 2.39 -10.34
CA VAL A 96 -4.48 1.81 -9.71
C VAL A 96 -4.18 0.51 -10.45
N ASP A 97 -3.00 0.41 -11.05
CA ASP A 97 -2.63 -0.73 -11.91
C ASP A 97 -2.49 -2.04 -11.12
N ALA A 98 -1.99 -1.96 -9.87
CA ALA A 98 -1.95 -3.10 -8.98
C ALA A 98 -1.90 -2.68 -7.49
N THR A 99 -2.47 -3.55 -6.66
CA THR A 99 -2.44 -3.44 -5.20
C THR A 99 -1.80 -4.70 -4.61
N ILE A 100 -0.88 -4.54 -3.67
CA ILE A 100 -0.31 -5.67 -2.91
C ILE A 100 -0.74 -5.54 -1.44
N LEU A 101 -1.49 -6.52 -0.95
CA LEU A 101 -2.03 -6.55 0.41
C LEU A 101 -1.54 -7.77 1.19
N GLY A 102 -1.48 -7.62 2.51
CA GLY A 102 -1.42 -8.77 3.42
C GLY A 102 -2.81 -9.39 3.58
N ALA A 103 -2.82 -10.70 3.85
CA ALA A 103 -4.03 -11.45 4.19
C ALA A 103 -3.77 -12.36 5.39
N LEU A 104 -4.81 -12.58 6.20
CA LEU A 104 -4.81 -13.63 7.23
C LEU A 104 -5.09 -14.97 6.56
N GLU A 105 -6.12 -14.99 5.72
CA GLU A 105 -6.54 -16.16 4.94
C GLU A 105 -6.98 -15.71 3.54
N VAL A 106 -6.73 -16.57 2.56
CA VAL A 106 -7.23 -16.45 1.18
C VAL A 106 -7.75 -17.83 0.78
N ASP A 107 -8.96 -17.90 0.24
CA ASP A 107 -9.51 -19.17 -0.23
C ASP A 107 -9.20 -19.44 -1.72
N GLN A 108 -9.64 -20.60 -2.22
CA GLN A 108 -9.38 -21.03 -3.60
C GLN A 108 -10.13 -20.20 -4.66
N GLU A 109 -11.20 -19.48 -4.28
CA GLU A 109 -11.98 -18.64 -5.19
C GLU A 109 -11.47 -17.20 -5.21
N GLY A 110 -10.51 -16.87 -4.33
CA GLY A 110 -9.91 -15.55 -4.21
C GLY A 110 -10.57 -14.65 -3.18
N ASN A 111 -11.42 -15.19 -2.29
CA ASN A 111 -11.94 -14.42 -1.17
C ASN A 111 -10.82 -14.14 -0.17
N ILE A 112 -10.75 -12.89 0.31
CA ILE A 112 -9.69 -12.42 1.21
C ILE A 112 -10.28 -12.07 2.57
N ALA A 113 -9.64 -12.54 3.64
CA ALA A 113 -9.90 -12.13 5.01
C ALA A 113 -8.65 -11.46 5.61
N ASN A 114 -8.71 -10.15 5.87
CA ASN A 114 -7.54 -9.38 6.33
C ASN A 114 -7.83 -8.21 7.28
N TRP A 115 -9.08 -8.00 7.73
CA TRP A 115 -9.49 -6.76 8.39
C TRP A 115 -10.11 -6.93 9.80
N ALA A 116 -10.36 -8.17 10.23
CA ALA A 116 -10.98 -8.44 11.52
C ALA A 116 -10.25 -9.58 12.23
N LEU A 117 -9.88 -9.35 13.49
CA LEU A 117 -9.28 -10.36 14.35
C LEU A 117 -10.23 -10.74 15.50
N PRO A 118 -10.28 -12.02 15.91
CA PRO A 118 -11.05 -12.42 17.06
C PRO A 118 -10.43 -11.83 18.34
N ALA A 119 -11.26 -11.17 19.15
CA ALA A 119 -10.88 -10.56 20.41
C ALA A 119 -11.57 -11.22 21.62
N GLY A 120 -12.15 -12.40 21.41
CA GLY A 120 -12.83 -13.22 22.41
C GLY A 120 -14.04 -13.95 21.83
N PRO A 121 -14.76 -14.76 22.64
CA PRO A 121 -15.99 -15.43 22.20
C PRO A 121 -17.00 -14.41 21.67
N ASN A 122 -17.42 -14.58 20.42
CA ASN A 122 -18.36 -13.69 19.73
C ASN A 122 -17.94 -12.22 19.70
N ARG A 123 -16.64 -11.90 19.81
CA ARG A 123 -16.11 -10.54 19.75
C ARG A 123 -15.03 -10.42 18.69
N TRP A 124 -15.16 -9.41 17.85
CA TRP A 124 -14.22 -9.09 16.79
C TRP A 124 -13.72 -7.66 16.96
N VAL A 125 -12.48 -7.41 16.57
CA VAL A 125 -11.92 -6.05 16.43
C VAL A 125 -11.80 -5.75 14.93
N PRO A 126 -12.77 -5.01 14.37
CA PRO A 126 -12.77 -4.67 12.96
C PRO A 126 -11.92 -3.43 12.67
N GLY A 127 -11.29 -3.41 11.50
CA GLY A 127 -10.62 -2.23 10.95
C GLY A 127 -10.21 -2.50 9.50
N MET A 128 -11.11 -2.23 8.56
CA MET A 128 -10.85 -2.45 7.13
C MET A 128 -9.98 -1.39 6.48
N GLY A 129 -9.98 -0.15 6.99
CA GLY A 129 -9.32 0.96 6.30
C GLY A 129 -9.78 1.06 4.84
N GLY A 130 -8.85 1.31 3.92
CA GLY A 130 -9.10 1.24 2.47
C GLY A 130 -9.09 -0.17 1.86
N ALA A 131 -8.87 -1.24 2.65
CA ALA A 131 -8.62 -2.57 2.09
C ALA A 131 -9.76 -3.11 1.23
N MET A 132 -11.02 -2.82 1.57
CA MET A 132 -12.17 -3.26 0.77
C MET A 132 -12.27 -2.51 -0.57
N ASP A 133 -11.98 -1.21 -0.59
CA ASP A 133 -11.98 -0.42 -1.83
C ASP A 133 -10.83 -0.80 -2.77
N LEU A 134 -9.70 -1.28 -2.24
CA LEU A 134 -8.51 -1.66 -3.02
C LEU A 134 -8.63 -3.00 -3.77
N LEU A 135 -9.67 -3.79 -3.49
CA LEU A 135 -9.95 -5.08 -4.13
C LEU A 135 -10.86 -4.91 -5.36
N VAL A 136 -10.39 -4.13 -6.35
CA VAL A 136 -11.08 -3.84 -7.63
C VAL A 136 -10.73 -4.87 -8.70
#